data_AF-A0A6I6NBP1-F1
#
_entry.id   AF-A0A6I6NBP1-F1
#
_cell.length_a   1.000
_cell.length_b   1.000
_cell.length_c   1.000
_cell.angle_alpha   90.00
_cell.angle_beta   90.00
_cell.angle_gamma   90.00
#
_symmetry.space_group_name_H-M   'P 1'
#
loop_
_entity.id
_entity.type
_entity.pdbx_description
1 polymer ?
#
loop_
_entity_poly.entity_id
_entity_poly.type
_entity_poly.pdbx_seq_one_letter_code
_entity_poly.pdbx_strand_id
1 'polypeptide(L)'
;MNMQERQGEHVTTGAERSLAIEHWLLMAAEDWGRARREWRTEGVTLLRSGGLFGVVRINAEVVRAAAGAEDVTAVDHFLAQALLGGPVFMDQELLRYYALVGASTGCRLEWTLARDDAEFMGVGHYLGVPALDATTPKVRRYWCVEMDSAGELAPGDAVARLVRVGRSKIARGDRQLGG
;
A
#
# COMPACT_ATOMS: atom_id res chain seq x y z
N MET A 1 -35.12 -35.76 18.99
CA MET A 1 -35.80 -34.46 18.76
C MET A 1 -34.72 -33.47 18.39
N ASN A 2 -34.69 -33.05 17.11
CA ASN A 2 -33.64 -32.24 16.51
C ASN A 2 -33.76 -30.77 16.92
N MET A 3 -32.63 -30.13 17.22
CA MET A 3 -32.49 -28.68 17.09
C MET A 3 -31.05 -28.38 16.67
N GLN A 4 -30.80 -28.52 15.37
CA GLN A 4 -29.58 -28.08 14.73
C GLN A 4 -29.86 -26.68 14.20
N GLU A 5 -29.52 -25.67 14.99
CA GLU A 5 -29.48 -24.29 14.53
C GLU A 5 -28.32 -24.16 13.53
N ARG A 6 -28.68 -24.10 12.25
CA ARG A 6 -27.76 -23.68 11.20
C ARG A 6 -27.44 -22.21 11.43
N GLN A 7 -26.23 -21.92 11.90
CA GLN A 7 -25.68 -20.57 11.89
C GLN A 7 -25.64 -20.08 10.44
N GLY A 8 -26.39 -19.03 10.16
CA GLY A 8 -26.43 -18.38 8.85
C GLY A 8 -25.06 -17.77 8.54
N GLU A 9 -24.52 -18.12 7.38
CA GLU A 9 -23.33 -17.53 6.78
C GLU A 9 -23.57 -16.03 6.59
N HIS A 10 -22.94 -15.20 7.41
CA HIS A 10 -23.11 -13.75 7.38
C HIS A 10 -22.30 -13.19 6.19
N VAL A 11 -22.95 -13.08 5.03
CA VAL A 11 -22.36 -12.48 3.83
C VAL A 11 -22.15 -10.99 4.07
N THR A 12 -20.90 -10.58 4.32
CA THR A 12 -20.54 -9.16 4.38
C THR A 12 -20.66 -8.55 2.99
N THR A 13 -21.46 -7.50 2.86
CA THR A 13 -21.63 -6.76 1.61
C THR A 13 -20.38 -5.93 1.29
N GLY A 14 -20.17 -5.59 0.01
CA GLY A 14 -19.07 -4.70 -0.39
C GLY A 14 -19.11 -3.35 0.32
N ALA A 15 -20.31 -2.79 0.54
CA ALA A 15 -20.47 -1.52 1.25
C ALA A 15 -20.05 -1.60 2.73
N GLU A 16 -20.38 -2.71 3.41
CA GLU A 16 -19.94 -2.94 4.80
C GLU A 16 -18.43 -3.11 4.88
N ARG A 17 -17.82 -3.82 3.92
CA ARG A 17 -16.36 -3.97 3.81
C ARG A 17 -15.68 -2.61 3.60
N SER A 18 -16.15 -1.81 2.65
CA SER A 18 -15.62 -0.45 2.41
C SER A 18 -15.74 0.43 3.65
N LEU A 19 -16.87 0.39 4.36
CA LEU A 19 -17.06 1.15 5.60
C LEU A 19 -16.10 0.70 6.71
N ALA A 20 -15.87 -0.62 6.83
CA ALA A 20 -14.93 -1.16 7.82
C ALA A 20 -13.48 -0.74 7.52
N ILE A 21 -13.04 -0.82 6.26
CA ILE A 21 -11.71 -0.39 5.82
C ILE A 21 -11.51 1.09 6.10
N GLU A 22 -12.48 1.91 5.72
CA GLU A 22 -12.47 3.34 5.92
C GLU A 22 -12.36 3.70 7.40
N HIS A 23 -13.20 3.09 8.25
CA HIS A 23 -13.15 3.30 9.69
C HIS A 23 -11.76 2.94 10.22
N TRP A 24 -11.23 1.78 9.83
CA TRP A 24 -9.94 1.30 10.29
C TRP A 24 -8.78 2.24 9.93
N LEU A 25 -8.73 2.72 8.68
CA LEU A 25 -7.72 3.67 8.26
C LEU A 25 -7.86 5.02 8.98
N LEU A 26 -9.08 5.53 9.17
CA LEU A 26 -9.31 6.81 9.86
C LEU A 26 -9.00 6.77 11.36
N MET A 27 -8.85 5.59 11.97
CA MET A 27 -8.30 5.51 13.33
C MET A 27 -6.84 6.00 13.41
N ALA A 28 -6.13 6.09 12.28
CA ALA A 28 -4.81 6.72 12.19
C ALA A 28 -4.86 8.24 12.01
N ALA A 29 -6.04 8.84 11.87
CA ALA A 29 -6.21 10.28 11.77
C ALA A 29 -6.14 10.95 13.15
N GLU A 30 -5.59 12.16 13.20
CA GLU A 30 -5.59 12.98 14.41
C GLU A 30 -6.98 13.59 14.68
N ASP A 31 -7.67 14.00 13.62
CA ASP A 31 -9.07 14.42 13.64
C ASP A 31 -9.84 13.59 12.61
N TRP A 32 -10.62 12.62 13.12
CA TRP A 32 -11.44 11.72 12.31
C TRP A 32 -12.42 12.47 11.42
N GLY A 33 -13.10 13.49 11.96
CA GLY A 33 -14.14 14.23 11.25
C GLY A 33 -13.56 15.06 10.11
N ARG A 34 -12.40 15.69 10.34
CA ARG A 34 -11.65 16.38 9.30
C ARG A 34 -11.16 15.42 8.22
N ALA A 35 -10.50 14.33 8.62
CA ALA A 35 -9.95 13.37 7.66
C ALA A 35 -11.03 12.73 6.77
N ARG A 36 -12.20 12.42 7.36
CA ARG A 36 -13.35 11.92 6.62
C ARG A 36 -13.89 12.93 5.61
N ARG A 37 -13.88 14.23 5.92
CA ARG A 37 -14.27 15.30 4.99
C ARG A 37 -13.25 15.42 3.85
N GLU A 38 -11.97 15.49 4.18
CA GLU A 38 -10.87 15.60 3.19
C GLU A 38 -10.94 14.46 2.16
N TRP A 39 -11.15 13.21 2.59
CA TRP A 39 -11.38 12.12 1.61
C TRP A 39 -12.56 12.33 0.68
N ARG A 40 -13.68 12.84 1.19
CA ARG A 40 -14.90 13.04 0.39
C ARG A 40 -14.78 14.23 -0.57
N THR A 41 -14.04 15.27 -0.20
CA THR A 41 -13.99 16.53 -0.97
C THR A 41 -12.72 16.68 -1.79
N GLU A 42 -11.60 16.13 -1.30
CA GLU A 42 -10.26 16.29 -1.89
C GLU A 42 -9.71 14.96 -2.43
N GLY A 43 -10.33 13.82 -2.10
CA GLY A 43 -9.90 12.50 -2.56
C GLY A 43 -8.63 11.98 -1.88
N VAL A 44 -8.12 12.69 -0.87
CA VAL A 44 -6.92 12.32 -0.10
C VAL A 44 -7.07 12.85 1.32
N THR A 45 -6.51 12.15 2.30
CA THR A 45 -6.43 12.63 3.69
C THR A 45 -5.06 12.32 4.28
N LEU A 46 -4.65 13.11 5.27
CA LEU A 46 -3.40 12.87 5.99
C LEU A 46 -3.60 11.87 7.14
N LEU A 47 -2.89 10.74 7.12
CA LEU A 47 -2.92 9.71 8.17
C LEU A 47 -1.54 9.53 8.80
N ARG A 48 -1.50 9.28 10.11
CA ARG A 48 -0.26 9.02 10.85
C ARG A 48 0.15 7.54 10.71
N SER A 49 1.38 7.28 10.27
CA SER A 49 1.94 5.92 10.26
C SER A 49 2.65 5.57 11.58
N GLY A 50 2.91 4.29 11.78
CA GLY A 50 3.63 3.71 12.92
C GLY A 50 2.77 3.17 14.06
N GLY A 51 1.47 3.47 14.07
CA GLY A 51 0.50 2.89 15.01
C GLY A 51 -0.17 1.64 14.43
N LEU A 52 -1.21 1.86 13.63
CA LEU A 52 -2.01 0.79 13.02
C LEU A 52 -1.28 0.09 11.86
N PHE A 53 -0.51 0.86 11.10
CA PHE A 53 0.30 0.38 9.99
C PHE A 53 1.60 1.18 9.92
N GLY A 54 2.64 0.57 9.37
CA GLY A 54 3.78 1.29 8.78
C GLY A 54 3.59 1.42 7.27
N VAL A 55 4.48 2.18 6.63
CA VAL A 55 4.47 2.30 5.17
C VAL A 55 5.88 2.09 4.63
N VAL A 56 6.01 1.37 3.52
CA VAL A 56 7.24 1.39 2.75
C VAL A 56 7.02 2.26 1.53
N ARG A 57 7.78 3.34 1.44
CA ARG A 57 7.83 4.22 0.28
C ARG A 57 8.90 3.70 -0.67
N ILE A 58 8.55 3.51 -1.95
CA ILE A 58 9.40 2.88 -2.96
C ILE A 58 9.41 3.75 -4.21
N ASN A 59 10.59 4.05 -4.76
CA ASN A 59 10.68 4.77 -6.04
C ASN A 59 10.11 3.94 -7.19
N ALA A 60 9.44 4.60 -8.13
CA ALA A 60 8.79 3.93 -9.25
C ALA A 60 9.75 3.10 -10.10
N GLU A 61 10.99 3.58 -10.29
CA GLU A 61 12.03 2.85 -11.01
C GLU A 61 12.28 1.45 -10.43
N VAL A 62 12.33 1.32 -9.10
CA VAL A 62 12.54 0.03 -8.43
C VAL A 62 11.37 -0.90 -8.70
N VAL A 63 10.13 -0.39 -8.61
CA VAL A 63 8.91 -1.18 -8.83
C VAL A 63 8.80 -1.62 -10.29
N ARG A 64 9.04 -0.70 -11.24
CA ARG A 64 8.98 -0.97 -12.68
C ARG A 64 10.09 -1.92 -13.13
N ALA A 65 11.30 -1.76 -12.62
CA ALA A 65 12.38 -2.71 -12.82
C ALA A 65 11.97 -4.10 -12.29
N ALA A 66 11.43 -4.19 -11.07
CA ALA A 66 10.95 -5.45 -10.50
C ALA A 66 9.89 -6.11 -11.39
N ALA A 67 8.91 -5.33 -11.86
CA ALA A 67 7.86 -5.77 -12.78
C ALA A 67 8.42 -6.18 -14.16
N GLY A 68 9.48 -5.52 -14.63
CA GLY A 68 9.92 -5.61 -16.02
C GLY A 68 8.95 -4.92 -16.98
N ALA A 69 8.23 -3.91 -16.51
CA ALA A 69 7.20 -3.21 -17.27
C ALA A 69 7.16 -1.71 -16.89
N GLU A 70 6.87 -0.87 -17.89
CA GLU A 70 6.60 0.57 -17.71
C GLU A 70 5.11 0.90 -17.75
N ASP A 71 4.30 0.03 -18.36
CA ASP A 71 2.85 0.20 -18.42
C ASP A 71 2.22 0.10 -17.03
N VAL A 72 1.38 1.07 -16.69
CA VAL A 72 0.78 1.20 -15.36
C VAL A 72 -0.09 -0.02 -15.02
N THR A 73 -0.91 -0.49 -15.97
CA THR A 73 -1.81 -1.63 -15.74
C THR A 73 -1.03 -2.91 -15.50
N ALA A 74 0.05 -3.13 -16.27
CA ALA A 74 0.94 -4.27 -16.08
C ALA A 74 1.65 -4.23 -14.72
N VAL A 75 2.07 -3.04 -14.27
CA VAL A 75 2.69 -2.85 -12.96
C VAL A 75 1.70 -3.10 -11.83
N ASP A 76 0.46 -2.60 -11.94
CA ASP A 76 -0.59 -2.82 -10.92
C ASP A 76 -0.91 -4.31 -10.79
N HIS A 77 -1.07 -5.02 -11.92
CA HIS A 77 -1.27 -6.48 -11.91
C HIS A 77 -0.10 -7.22 -11.26
N PHE A 78 1.14 -6.83 -11.61
CA PHE A 78 2.33 -7.38 -10.99
C PHE A 78 2.37 -7.13 -9.48
N LEU A 79 2.03 -5.92 -9.01
CA LEU A 79 1.99 -5.57 -7.60
C LEU A 79 0.99 -6.43 -6.83
N ALA A 80 -0.21 -6.65 -7.38
CA ALA A 80 -1.22 -7.52 -6.77
C ALA A 80 -0.67 -8.94 -6.50
N GLN A 81 0.08 -9.50 -7.45
CA GLN A 81 0.70 -10.82 -7.29
C GLN A 81 1.93 -10.78 -6.37
N ALA A 82 2.80 -9.80 -6.55
CA ALA A 82 4.07 -9.70 -5.82
C ALA A 82 3.85 -9.42 -4.33
N LEU A 83 2.76 -8.73 -3.97
CA LEU A 83 2.40 -8.36 -2.60
C LEU A 83 1.30 -9.23 -2.00
N LEU A 84 0.91 -10.33 -2.68
CA LEU A 84 -0.12 -11.26 -2.22
C LEU A 84 -1.46 -10.55 -1.89
N GLY A 85 -1.88 -9.61 -2.75
CA GLY A 85 -3.07 -8.78 -2.52
C GLY A 85 -2.89 -7.64 -1.52
N GLY A 86 -1.68 -7.44 -1.00
CA GLY A 86 -1.38 -6.38 -0.04
C GLY A 86 -1.58 -4.96 -0.58
N PRO A 87 -2.21 -4.05 0.19
CA PRO A 87 -2.55 -2.72 -0.28
C PRO A 87 -1.32 -1.85 -0.60
N VAL A 88 -1.36 -1.26 -1.80
CA VAL A 88 -0.36 -0.30 -2.27
C VAL A 88 -1.02 0.76 -3.14
N PHE A 89 -0.63 2.01 -2.94
CA PHE A 89 -1.06 3.11 -3.79
C PHE A 89 0.14 3.84 -4.39
N MET A 90 -0.09 4.49 -5.52
CA MET A 90 0.91 5.27 -6.25
C MET A 90 0.63 6.76 -6.09
N ASP A 91 1.67 7.57 -5.88
CA ASP A 91 1.64 9.01 -6.17
C ASP A 91 2.31 9.24 -7.53
N GLN A 92 1.50 9.56 -8.53
CA GLN A 92 1.96 9.72 -9.92
C GLN A 92 2.86 10.96 -10.09
N GLU A 93 2.66 12.00 -9.29
CA GLU A 93 3.45 13.23 -9.37
C GLU A 93 4.83 13.03 -8.74
N LEU A 94 4.89 12.34 -7.60
CA LEU A 94 6.16 12.06 -6.93
C LEU A 94 6.88 10.83 -7.48
N LEU A 95 6.23 10.05 -8.34
CA LEU A 95 6.72 8.76 -8.86
C LEU A 95 7.12 7.80 -7.75
N ARG A 96 6.24 7.63 -6.75
CA ARG A 96 6.47 6.76 -5.60
C ARG A 96 5.28 5.88 -5.28
N TYR A 97 5.56 4.62 -4.99
CA TYR A 97 4.61 3.65 -4.47
C TYR A 97 4.70 3.61 -2.94
N TYR A 98 3.55 3.43 -2.30
CA TYR A 98 3.39 3.38 -0.85
C TYR A 98 2.66 2.10 -0.47
N ALA A 99 3.41 1.09 -0.05
CA ALA A 99 2.84 -0.17 0.42
C ALA A 99 2.51 -0.04 1.91
N LEU A 100 1.25 -0.30 2.30
CA LEU A 100 0.87 -0.34 3.71
C LEU A 100 1.27 -1.70 4.28
N VAL A 101 2.07 -1.68 5.35
CA VAL A 101 2.66 -2.88 5.96
C VAL A 101 2.40 -2.88 7.46
N GLY A 102 2.59 -4.03 8.12
CA GLY A 102 2.57 -4.08 9.59
C GLY A 102 3.65 -3.17 10.19
N ALA A 103 3.35 -2.48 11.29
CA ALA A 103 4.28 -1.55 11.93
C ALA A 103 5.61 -2.20 12.36
N SER A 104 5.59 -3.50 12.69
CA SER A 104 6.79 -4.29 13.02
C SER A 104 7.75 -4.51 11.83
N THR A 105 7.34 -4.19 10.60
CA THR A 105 8.21 -4.26 9.42
C THR A 105 9.46 -3.39 9.60
N GLY A 106 9.32 -2.23 10.24
CA GLY A 106 10.45 -1.34 10.54
C GLY A 106 11.50 -1.90 11.50
N CYS A 107 11.19 -2.98 12.24
CA CYS A 107 12.15 -3.63 13.14
C CYS A 107 13.14 -4.54 12.40
N ARG A 108 12.94 -4.79 11.10
CA ARG A 108 13.80 -5.67 10.31
C ARG A 108 15.05 -4.93 9.82
N LEU A 109 16.16 -5.66 9.74
CA LEU A 109 17.48 -5.08 9.45
C LEU A 109 17.54 -4.36 8.10
N GLU A 110 16.81 -4.82 7.09
CA GLU A 110 16.79 -4.20 5.77
C GLU A 110 16.15 -2.80 5.74
N TRP A 111 15.42 -2.43 6.80
CA TRP A 111 14.72 -1.15 6.94
C TRP A 111 15.34 -0.22 7.99
N THR A 112 16.43 -0.61 8.65
CA THR A 112 17.09 0.21 9.68
C THR A 112 17.83 1.42 9.12
N LEU A 113 18.26 1.34 7.85
CA LEU A 113 18.92 2.43 7.15
C LEU A 113 18.01 2.95 6.06
N ALA A 114 17.67 4.23 6.14
CA ALA A 114 16.98 4.93 5.07
C ALA A 114 17.82 4.87 3.79
N ARG A 115 17.16 4.59 2.66
CA ARG A 115 17.75 4.64 1.33
C ARG A 115 16.84 5.47 0.44
N ASP A 116 17.44 6.18 -0.51
CA ASP A 116 16.72 7.09 -1.40
C ASP A 116 15.69 6.37 -2.28
N ASP A 117 15.91 5.07 -2.53
CA ASP A 117 15.10 4.23 -3.41
C ASP A 117 13.98 3.46 -2.70
N ALA A 118 14.14 3.16 -1.42
CA ALA A 118 13.08 2.61 -0.58
C ALA A 118 13.34 2.89 0.91
N GLU A 119 12.30 3.33 1.62
CA GLU A 119 12.36 3.73 3.03
C GLU A 119 11.11 3.26 3.78
N PHE A 120 11.30 2.78 5.02
CA PHE A 120 10.20 2.53 5.94
C PHE A 120 9.81 3.81 6.69
N MET A 121 8.56 4.23 6.52
CA MET A 121 7.91 5.34 7.19
C MET A 121 7.06 4.81 8.35
N GLY A 122 7.63 4.88 9.56
CA GLY A 122 7.02 4.42 10.81
C GLY A 122 6.42 5.57 11.62
N VAL A 123 6.65 5.52 12.94
CA VAL A 123 6.19 6.55 13.89
C VAL A 123 6.70 7.93 13.48
N GLY A 124 5.86 8.96 13.68
CA GLY A 124 6.22 10.36 13.43
C GLY A 124 6.07 10.81 11.98
N HIS A 125 5.70 9.90 11.07
CA HIS A 125 5.42 10.23 9.69
C HIS A 125 3.92 10.39 9.44
N TYR A 126 3.61 11.25 8.49
CA TYR A 126 2.26 11.49 7.99
C TYR A 126 2.22 11.24 6.49
N LEU A 127 1.15 10.60 6.02
CA LEU A 127 1.01 10.16 4.65
C LEU A 127 -0.33 10.61 4.07
N GLY A 128 -0.30 11.22 2.88
CA GLY A 128 -1.50 11.49 2.11
C GLY A 128 -2.03 10.19 1.50
N VAL A 129 -3.04 9.61 2.13
CA VAL A 129 -3.66 8.35 1.70
C VAL A 129 -4.87 8.67 0.82
N PRO A 130 -4.98 8.11 -0.40
CA PRO A 130 -6.11 8.39 -1.28
C PRO A 130 -7.42 7.81 -0.72
N ALA A 131 -8.55 8.37 -1.16
CA ALA A 131 -9.87 7.80 -0.89
C ALA A 131 -9.96 6.37 -1.43
N LEU A 132 -10.81 5.54 -0.83
CA LEU A 132 -10.89 4.11 -1.15
C LEU A 132 -11.32 3.82 -2.59
N ASP A 133 -12.15 4.69 -3.16
CA ASP A 133 -12.66 4.58 -4.53
C ASP A 133 -11.69 5.12 -5.60
N ALA A 134 -10.55 5.69 -5.18
CA ALA A 134 -9.49 6.10 -6.08
C ALA A 134 -8.69 4.88 -6.55
N THR A 135 -9.26 4.07 -7.43
CA THR A 135 -8.67 2.80 -7.92
C THR A 135 -8.24 2.86 -9.39
N THR A 136 -8.26 4.06 -9.98
CA THR A 136 -7.88 4.26 -11.38
C THR A 136 -6.73 5.25 -11.51
N PRO A 137 -5.80 5.07 -12.47
CA PRO A 137 -4.64 5.94 -12.66
C PRO A 137 -4.96 7.30 -13.29
N LYS A 138 -6.20 7.78 -13.14
CA LYS A 138 -6.69 9.08 -13.64
C LYS A 138 -6.51 10.20 -12.62
N VAL A 139 -6.28 9.85 -11.37
CA VAL A 139 -6.07 10.79 -10.26
C VAL A 139 -4.65 10.65 -9.74
N ARG A 140 -4.12 11.76 -9.19
CA ARG A 140 -2.72 11.83 -8.73
C ARG A 140 -2.34 10.66 -7.81
N ARG A 141 -3.22 10.30 -6.87
CA ARG A 141 -3.02 9.18 -5.96
C ARG A 141 -4.13 8.17 -6.12
N TYR A 142 -3.77 6.92 -6.40
CA TYR A 142 -4.73 5.84 -6.57
C TYR A 142 -4.17 4.52 -6.04
N TRP A 143 -5.06 3.64 -5.59
CA TRP A 143 -4.77 2.28 -5.19
C TRP A 143 -4.43 1.45 -6.42
N CYS A 144 -3.19 0.99 -6.51
CA CYS A 144 -2.75 -0.04 -7.45
C CYS A 144 -3.28 -1.41 -7.02
N VAL A 145 -3.30 -1.64 -5.70
CA VAL A 145 -3.89 -2.79 -5.04
C VAL A 145 -4.69 -2.26 -3.86
N GLU A 146 -5.98 -2.53 -3.85
CA GLU A 146 -6.90 -2.14 -2.77
C GLU A 146 -6.63 -2.93 -1.50
N MET A 147 -7.11 -2.42 -0.36
CA MET A 147 -7.17 -3.20 0.87
C MET A 147 -8.37 -4.14 0.80
N ASP A 148 -8.18 -5.46 0.88
CA ASP A 148 -9.29 -6.41 0.83
C ASP A 148 -10.16 -6.31 2.09
N SER A 149 -9.55 -6.23 3.28
CA SER A 149 -10.28 -6.13 4.54
C SER A 149 -9.60 -5.17 5.53
N ALA A 150 -10.36 -4.67 6.50
CA ALA A 150 -9.85 -3.77 7.53
C ALA A 150 -8.64 -4.39 8.25
N GLY A 151 -7.48 -3.72 8.13
CA GLY A 151 -6.22 -4.18 8.74
C GLY A 151 -5.48 -5.27 7.97
N GLU A 152 -5.95 -5.64 6.78
CA GLU A 152 -5.20 -6.50 5.87
C GLU A 152 -4.11 -5.68 5.18
N LEU A 153 -2.85 -6.00 5.49
CA LEU A 153 -1.68 -5.23 5.10
C LEU A 153 -0.74 -6.07 4.24
N ALA A 154 0.08 -5.41 3.43
CA ALA A 154 1.07 -6.09 2.62
C ALA A 154 2.10 -6.80 3.51
N PRO A 155 2.48 -8.06 3.20
CA PRO A 155 3.53 -8.76 3.93
C PRO A 155 4.87 -8.04 3.76
N GLY A 156 5.52 -7.68 4.88
CA GLY A 156 6.77 -6.92 4.83
C GLY A 156 7.92 -7.65 4.13
N ASP A 157 7.92 -8.98 4.12
CA ASP A 157 8.87 -9.83 3.39
C ASP A 157 8.60 -9.83 1.88
N ALA A 158 7.34 -9.81 1.46
CA ALA A 158 6.96 -9.63 0.06
C ALA A 158 7.44 -8.27 -0.47
N VAL A 159 7.25 -7.20 0.32
CA VAL A 159 7.74 -5.86 0.01
C VAL A 159 9.27 -5.81 -0.06
N ALA A 160 9.97 -6.41 0.91
CA ALA A 160 11.44 -6.48 0.89
C ALA A 160 11.96 -7.26 -0.33
N ARG A 161 11.29 -8.35 -0.71
CA ARG A 161 11.63 -9.14 -1.90
C ARG A 161 11.44 -8.34 -3.18
N LEU A 162 10.32 -7.63 -3.32
CA LEU A 162 10.03 -6.72 -4.44
C LEU A 162 11.18 -5.72 -4.63
N VAL A 163 11.53 -4.99 -3.56
CA VAL A 163 12.60 -3.98 -3.59
C VAL A 163 13.95 -4.59 -3.96
N ARG A 164 14.29 -5.74 -3.37
CA ARG A 164 15.55 -6.46 -3.69
C ARG A 164 15.63 -6.88 -5.15
N VAL A 165 14.53 -7.37 -5.73
CA VAL A 165 14.47 -7.77 -7.15
C VAL A 165 14.64 -6.56 -8.06
N GLY A 166 13.94 -5.45 -7.76
CA GLY A 166 14.06 -4.20 -8.51
C GLY A 166 15.49 -3.67 -8.53
N ARG A 167 16.11 -3.51 -7.35
CA ARG A 167 17.52 -3.12 -7.19
C ARG A 167 18.46 -4.02 -8.00
N SER A 168 18.24 -5.33 -7.95
CA SER A 168 19.08 -6.31 -8.65
C SER A 168 19.00 -6.18 -10.17
N LYS A 169 17.83 -5.81 -10.72
CA LYS A 169 17.64 -5.61 -12.16
C LYS A 169 18.25 -4.29 -12.62
N ILE A 170 18.09 -3.21 -11.86
CA ILE A 170 18.73 -1.91 -12.13
C ILE A 170 20.26 -2.08 -12.21
N ALA A 171 20.87 -2.68 -11.19
CA ALA A 171 22.31 -2.91 -11.15
C ALA A 171 22.87 -3.87 -12.24
N ARG A 172 22.00 -4.60 -12.95
CA ARG A 172 22.36 -5.39 -14.13
C ARG A 172 22.23 -4.58 -15.42
N GLY A 173 21.22 -3.72 -15.52
CA GLY A 173 21.03 -2.80 -16.64
C GLY A 173 22.19 -1.80 -16.76
N ASP A 174 22.60 -1.21 -15.64
CA ASP A 174 23.72 -0.25 -15.62
C ASP A 174 25.05 -0.87 -16.08
N ARG A 175 25.27 -2.14 -15.75
CA ARG A 175 26.46 -2.90 -16.19
C ARG A 175 26.48 -3.22 -17.68
N GLN A 176 25.32 -3.25 -18.33
CA GLN A 176 25.21 -3.54 -19.77
C GLN A 176 25.42 -2.28 -20.63
N LEU A 177 25.19 -1.08 -20.07
CA LEU A 177 25.35 0.21 -20.77
C LEU A 177 26.75 0.84 -20.60
N GLY A 178 27.54 0.38 -19.63
CA GLY A 178 28.88 0.87 -19.34
C GLY A 178 30.04 0.04 -19.91
N GLY A 179 29.79 -0.77 -20.94
CA GLY A 179 30.76 -1.65 -21.60
C GLY A 179 31.05 -1.28 -23.05
#